data_AF-A0A7W8JBU9-F1
#
_entry.id   AF-A0A7W8JBU9-F1
#
_cell.length_a   1.000
_cell.length_b   1.000
_cell.length_c   1.000
_cell.angle_alpha   90.00
_cell.angle_beta   90.00
_cell.angle_gamma   90.00
#
_symmetry.space_group_name_H-M   'P 1'
#
loop_
_entity.id
_entity.type
_entity.pdbx_description
1 polymer ?
#
loop_
_entity_poly.entity_id
_entity_poly.type
_entity_poly.pdbx_seq_one_letter_code
_entity_poly.pdbx_strand_id
1 'polypeptide(L)'
;MERFQTKTDGKDGLVMTGALDSGAHGVAGRRYATRVRAFTRGGTIKPVDGDSLLISRADEVTLLVTAATNYGGFAGRHSHSAEFAALHDMRAAASGLLRCCWRATKRIIAATSAEYRVRWETATQRWSRARLLTV
;
A
#
# COMPACT_ATOMS: atom_id res chain seq x y z
N MET A 1 10.04 -6.87 21.67
CA MET A 1 9.82 -5.43 21.45
C MET A 1 9.98 -5.19 19.97
N GLU A 2 8.95 -4.67 19.33
CA GLU A 2 8.98 -4.34 17.91
C GLU A 2 10.02 -3.27 17.63
N ARG A 3 10.89 -3.52 16.64
CA ARG A 3 11.93 -2.59 16.20
C ARG A 3 11.61 -2.18 14.77
N PHE A 4 11.41 -0.88 14.57
CA PHE A 4 11.21 -0.30 13.25
C PHE A 4 12.11 0.92 13.04
N GLN A 5 12.35 1.23 11.78
CA GLN A 5 13.01 2.44 11.35
C GLN A 5 12.22 3.03 10.20
N THR A 6 11.99 4.35 10.25
CA THR A 6 11.47 5.13 9.14
C THR A 6 12.58 5.99 8.57
N LYS A 7 12.64 6.09 7.24
CA LYS A 7 13.58 6.97 6.56
C LYS A 7 12.98 7.56 5.30
N THR A 8 13.54 8.66 4.85
CA THR A 8 13.19 9.28 3.57
C THR A 8 13.52 8.34 2.40
N ASP A 9 12.60 8.24 1.44
CA ASP A 9 12.69 7.46 0.21
C ASP A 9 12.55 8.41 -0.99
N GLY A 10 13.66 9.06 -1.34
CA GLY A 10 13.68 10.11 -2.35
C GLY A 10 13.10 11.44 -1.83
N LYS A 11 12.59 12.27 -2.75
CA LYS A 11 12.14 13.65 -2.44
C LYS A 11 10.70 13.72 -1.92
N ASP A 12 9.93 12.68 -2.17
CA ASP A 12 8.47 12.65 -2.06
C ASP A 12 7.96 11.39 -1.37
N GLY A 13 8.84 10.60 -0.75
CA GLY A 13 8.48 9.33 -0.15
C GLY A 13 9.15 9.06 1.19
N LEU A 14 8.55 8.12 1.92
CA LEU A 14 9.08 7.53 3.15
C LEU A 14 9.04 6.01 3.01
N VAL A 15 10.00 5.34 3.63
CA VAL A 15 10.00 3.89 3.83
C VAL A 15 10.17 3.56 5.31
N MET A 16 9.28 2.74 5.83
CA MET A 16 9.36 2.14 7.15
C MET A 16 9.67 0.65 7.00
N THR A 17 10.67 0.16 7.72
CA THR A 17 11.00 -1.28 7.79
C THR A 17 11.09 -1.73 9.23
N GLY A 18 10.62 -2.94 9.50
CA GLY A 18 10.65 -3.48 10.85
C GLY A 18 10.56 -5.00 10.90
N ALA A 19 10.65 -5.51 12.12
CA ALA A 19 10.44 -6.92 12.41
C ALA A 19 9.52 -7.08 13.62
N LEU A 20 8.51 -7.92 13.46
CA LEU A 20 7.63 -8.35 14.54
C LEU A 20 8.38 -9.33 15.47
N ASP A 21 7.90 -9.47 16.69
CA ASP A 21 8.30 -10.58 17.56
C ASP A 21 7.70 -11.89 17.02
N SER A 22 8.45 -12.99 17.07
CA SER A 22 7.96 -14.31 16.64
C SER A 22 7.06 -14.98 17.68
N GLY A 23 7.10 -14.53 18.93
CA GLY A 23 6.48 -15.20 20.07
C GLY A 23 7.13 -16.53 20.48
N ALA A 24 8.17 -17.00 19.75
CA ALA A 24 8.86 -18.25 20.02
C ALA A 24 10.36 -18.01 20.25
N HIS A 25 10.92 -18.63 21.30
CA HIS A 25 12.34 -18.52 21.61
C HIS A 25 13.20 -19.05 20.45
N GLY A 26 14.21 -18.26 20.04
CA GLY A 26 15.15 -18.63 18.98
C GLY A 26 14.61 -18.49 17.55
N VAL A 27 13.35 -18.09 17.36
CA VAL A 27 12.76 -17.92 16.03
C VAL A 27 12.74 -16.43 15.66
N ALA A 28 13.29 -16.08 14.50
CA ALA A 28 13.18 -14.71 13.98
C ALA A 28 11.73 -14.41 13.59
N GLY A 29 11.22 -13.26 14.02
CA GLY A 29 9.86 -12.84 13.65
C GLY A 29 9.77 -12.32 12.21
N ARG A 30 8.53 -12.07 11.79
CA ARG A 30 8.23 -11.64 10.42
C ARG A 30 8.77 -10.23 10.16
N ARG A 31 9.41 -10.05 9.00
CA ARG A 31 9.84 -8.73 8.52
C ARG A 31 8.73 -8.10 7.72
N TYR A 32 8.62 -6.78 7.83
CA TYR A 32 7.68 -5.98 7.07
C TYR A 32 8.34 -4.72 6.52
N ALA A 33 7.72 -4.19 5.47
CA ALA A 33 8.06 -2.89 4.93
C ALA A 33 6.79 -2.17 4.49
N THR A 34 6.74 -0.87 4.76
CA THR A 34 5.68 0.04 4.32
C THR A 34 6.33 1.21 3.60
N ARG A 35 5.74 1.64 2.50
CA ARG A 35 6.16 2.82 1.75
C ARG A 35 5.01 3.78 1.61
N VAL A 36 5.31 5.06 1.75
CA VAL A 36 4.39 6.15 1.43
C VAL A 36 5.03 7.00 0.36
N ARG A 37 4.25 7.41 -0.64
CA ARG A 37 4.66 8.41 -1.62
C ARG A 37 3.59 9.47 -1.78
N ALA A 38 4.00 10.73 -1.71
CA ALA A 38 3.12 11.88 -1.82
C ALA A 38 3.18 12.48 -3.23
N PHE A 39 2.02 12.81 -3.77
CA PHE A 39 1.84 13.56 -5.00
C PHE A 39 0.99 14.79 -4.68
N THR A 40 1.42 15.97 -5.13
CA THR A 40 0.71 17.22 -4.85
C THR A 40 0.23 17.89 -6.14
N ARG A 41 -0.94 18.53 -6.08
CA ARG A 41 -1.33 19.59 -7.00
C ARG A 41 -1.02 20.93 -6.33
N GLY A 42 -0.16 21.72 -6.95
CA GLY A 42 0.38 22.91 -6.30
C GLY A 42 1.34 22.58 -5.15
N GLY A 43 1.88 23.63 -4.52
CA GLY A 43 2.75 23.51 -3.36
C GLY A 43 4.08 22.82 -3.59
N THR A 44 4.72 22.39 -2.50
CA THR A 44 6.00 21.66 -2.52
C THR A 44 6.01 20.53 -1.50
N ILE A 45 6.83 19.52 -1.78
CA ILE A 45 7.14 18.42 -0.86
C ILE A 45 8.64 18.48 -0.58
N LYS A 46 9.04 18.39 0.68
CA LYS A 46 10.44 18.32 1.08
C LYS A 46 10.62 17.28 2.19
N PRO A 47 11.63 16.42 2.11
CA PRO A 47 12.05 15.62 3.24
C PRO A 47 12.56 16.50 4.38
N VAL A 48 12.17 16.19 5.61
CA VAL A 48 12.62 16.87 6.84
C VAL A 48 12.97 15.81 7.89
N ASP A 49 13.95 16.11 8.72
CA ASP A 49 14.36 15.32 9.90
C ASP A 49 14.71 13.83 9.64
N GLY A 50 14.90 13.44 8.37
CA GLY A 50 15.34 12.11 7.96
C GLY A 50 14.24 11.03 7.97
N ASP A 51 13.07 11.30 8.53
CA ASP A 51 11.95 10.35 8.63
C ASP A 51 10.58 10.96 8.27
N SER A 52 10.55 12.23 7.87
CA SER A 52 9.31 13.00 7.71
C SER A 52 9.27 13.73 6.37
N LEU A 53 8.07 14.06 5.90
CA LEU A 53 7.83 14.89 4.71
C LEU A 53 7.05 16.14 5.11
N LEU A 54 7.59 17.31 4.79
CA LEU A 54 6.89 18.58 4.88
C LEU A 54 6.21 18.89 3.54
N ILE A 55 4.89 18.96 3.55
CA ILE A 55 4.08 19.40 2.42
C ILE A 55 3.59 20.82 2.70
N SER A 56 3.84 21.75 1.78
CA SER A 56 3.52 23.17 1.96
C SER A 56 2.72 23.72 0.78
N ARG A 57 1.63 24.44 1.09
CA ARG A 57 0.82 25.20 0.11
C ARG A 57 0.30 24.34 -1.06
N ALA A 58 -0.02 23.07 -0.82
CA ALA A 58 -0.62 22.20 -1.83
C ALA A 58 -2.15 22.37 -1.83
N ASP A 59 -2.75 22.42 -3.02
CA ASP A 59 -4.20 22.47 -3.20
C ASP A 59 -4.83 21.09 -3.02
N GLU A 60 -4.05 20.02 -3.27
CA GLU A 60 -4.46 18.63 -3.13
C GLU A 60 -3.23 17.74 -2.88
N VAL A 61 -3.40 16.72 -2.05
CA VAL A 61 -2.38 15.69 -1.80
C VAL A 61 -3.00 14.32 -2.05
N THR A 62 -2.36 13.52 -2.90
CA THR A 62 -2.61 12.08 -3.02
C THR A 62 -1.46 11.33 -2.36
N LEU A 63 -1.78 10.49 -1.38
CA LEU A 63 -0.81 9.57 -0.77
C LEU A 63 -1.04 8.18 -1.33
N LEU A 64 0.01 7.58 -1.89
CA LEU A 64 0.06 6.15 -2.12
C LEU A 64 0.70 5.48 -0.92
N VAL A 65 0.08 4.40 -0.43
CA VAL A 65 0.60 3.59 0.66
C VAL A 65 0.68 2.15 0.18
N THR A 66 1.85 1.54 0.28
CA THR A 66 2.03 0.11 0.00
C THR A 66 2.71 -0.56 1.18
N ALA A 67 2.35 -1.81 1.44
CA ALA A 67 2.94 -2.58 2.53
C ALA A 67 3.08 -4.04 2.12
N ALA A 68 4.14 -4.68 2.61
CA ALA A 68 4.36 -6.10 2.41
C ALA A 68 5.04 -6.72 3.64
N THR A 69 4.90 -8.03 3.77
CA THR A 69 5.62 -8.84 4.75
C THR A 69 6.35 -9.98 4.03
N ASN A 70 7.34 -10.58 4.69
CA ASN A 70 7.97 -11.82 4.20
C ASN A 70 7.15 -13.08 4.55
N TYR A 71 5.82 -12.95 4.66
CA TYR A 71 4.95 -14.09 4.96
C TYR A 71 4.88 -15.06 3.77
N GLY A 72 5.43 -16.26 3.97
CA GLY A 72 5.47 -17.35 2.98
C GLY A 72 4.58 -18.54 3.32
N GLY A 73 3.51 -18.36 4.11
CA GLY A 73 2.55 -19.44 4.38
C GLY A 73 1.61 -19.71 3.20
N PHE A 74 0.61 -20.58 3.38
CA PHE A 74 -0.28 -21.08 2.30
C PHE A 74 -1.01 -20.00 1.48
N ALA A 75 -1.24 -18.82 2.05
CA ALA A 75 -1.86 -17.66 1.40
C ALA A 75 -0.86 -16.51 1.16
N GLY A 76 0.42 -16.76 1.37
CA GLY A 76 1.47 -15.76 1.28
C GLY A 76 1.89 -15.46 -0.15
N ARG A 77 2.36 -14.24 -0.37
CA ARG A 77 2.98 -13.84 -1.65
C ARG A 77 4.33 -14.55 -1.91
N HIS A 78 4.80 -15.39 -0.98
CA HIS A 78 6.13 -16.04 -0.99
C HIS A 78 7.28 -15.06 -1.33
N SER A 79 7.14 -13.80 -0.92
CA SER A 79 8.13 -12.77 -1.20
C SER A 79 9.27 -12.85 -0.20
N HIS A 80 10.48 -13.10 -0.70
CA HIS A 80 11.68 -13.21 0.14
C HIS A 80 12.08 -11.88 0.82
N SER A 81 11.76 -10.73 0.20
CA SER A 81 11.99 -9.40 0.78
C SER A 81 10.68 -8.60 0.83
N ALA A 82 10.33 -8.16 2.04
CA ALA A 82 9.22 -7.25 2.26
C ALA A 82 9.48 -5.89 1.61
N GLU A 83 10.72 -5.38 1.68
CA GLU A 83 11.10 -4.09 1.09
C GLU A 83 10.94 -4.09 -0.42
N PHE A 84 11.37 -5.15 -1.09
CA PHE A 84 11.26 -5.30 -2.54
C PHE A 84 9.79 -5.40 -2.96
N ALA A 85 9.00 -6.22 -2.27
CA ALA A 85 7.58 -6.38 -2.56
C ALA A 85 6.80 -5.07 -2.39
N ALA A 86 7.03 -4.32 -1.31
CA ALA A 86 6.40 -3.03 -1.10
C ALA A 86 6.82 -1.99 -2.15
N LEU A 87 8.10 -1.99 -2.56
CA LEU A 87 8.61 -1.12 -3.61
C LEU A 87 8.02 -1.45 -4.99
N HIS A 88 7.92 -2.74 -5.31
CA HIS A 88 7.33 -3.21 -6.56
C HIS A 88 5.88 -2.73 -6.68
N ASP A 89 5.08 -2.91 -5.62
CA ASP A 89 3.70 -2.42 -5.59
C ASP A 89 3.63 -0.90 -5.70
N MET A 90 4.53 -0.17 -5.02
CA MET A 90 4.59 1.29 -5.09
C MET A 90 4.87 1.76 -6.52
N ARG A 91 5.81 1.11 -7.22
CA ARG A 91 6.15 1.42 -8.61
C ARG A 91 4.98 1.11 -9.55
N ALA A 92 4.28 0.00 -9.34
CA ALA A 92 3.10 -0.36 -10.12
C ALA A 92 1.94 0.63 -9.89
N ALA A 93 1.68 1.04 -8.65
CA ALA A 93 0.65 2.02 -8.33
C ALA A 93 1.03 3.42 -8.87
N ALA A 94 2.29 3.82 -8.72
CA ALA A 94 2.80 5.12 -9.17
C ALA A 94 2.88 5.23 -10.70
N SER A 95 3.09 4.13 -11.43
CA SER A 95 3.09 4.14 -12.90
C SER A 95 1.72 4.52 -13.47
N GLY A 96 0.63 4.17 -12.77
CA GLY A 96 -0.73 4.65 -13.06
C GLY A 96 -0.94 6.16 -12.83
N LEU A 97 -0.05 6.79 -12.06
CA LEU A 97 -0.09 8.18 -11.63
C LEU A 97 0.91 9.09 -12.39
N LEU A 98 1.53 8.60 -13.47
CA LEU A 98 2.66 9.22 -14.18
C LEU A 98 2.46 10.65 -14.74
N ARG A 99 1.33 11.30 -14.51
CA ARG A 99 1.16 12.73 -14.76
C ARG A 99 0.39 13.30 -13.57
N CYS A 100 0.87 14.43 -13.01
CA CYS A 100 0.26 15.21 -11.92
C CYS A 100 -1.18 15.69 -12.18
N CYS A 101 -1.90 15.07 -13.11
CA CYS A 101 -3.27 15.32 -13.42
C CYS A 101 -4.13 14.44 -12.52
N TRP A 102 -4.92 15.07 -11.66
CA TRP A 102 -6.03 14.50 -10.88
C TRP A 102 -6.87 13.42 -11.62
N ARG A 103 -6.92 13.46 -12.96
CA ARG A 103 -7.55 12.44 -13.81
C ARG A 103 -6.95 11.05 -13.62
N ALA A 104 -5.65 10.94 -13.31
CA ALA A 104 -4.99 9.67 -13.03
C ALA A 104 -5.43 9.08 -11.68
N THR A 105 -5.51 9.89 -10.62
CA THR A 105 -6.07 9.48 -9.33
C THR A 105 -7.51 9.00 -9.48
N LYS A 106 -8.36 9.74 -10.22
CA LYS A 106 -9.74 9.31 -10.47
C LYS A 106 -9.84 8.01 -11.27
N ARG A 107 -8.88 7.72 -12.15
CA ARG A 107 -8.83 6.43 -12.86
C ARG A 107 -8.52 5.27 -11.92
N ILE A 108 -7.58 5.44 -11.00
CA ILE A 108 -7.29 4.42 -9.97
C ILE A 108 -8.52 4.19 -9.11
N ILE A 109 -9.14 5.27 -8.59
CA ILE A 109 -10.37 5.17 -7.78
C ILE A 109 -11.49 4.48 -8.56
N ALA A 110 -11.71 4.85 -9.82
CA ALA A 110 -12.74 4.26 -10.66
C ALA A 110 -12.47 2.77 -10.95
N ALA A 111 -11.21 2.40 -11.24
CA ALA A 111 -10.82 1.01 -11.46
C ALA A 111 -11.02 0.17 -10.20
N THR A 112 -10.59 0.65 -9.03
CA THR A 112 -10.81 -0.03 -7.75
C THR A 112 -12.31 -0.17 -7.45
N SER A 113 -13.09 0.89 -7.67
CA SER A 113 -14.55 0.88 -7.43
C SER A 113 -15.28 -0.08 -8.36
N ALA A 114 -14.86 -0.15 -9.63
CA ALA A 114 -15.43 -1.07 -10.61
C ALA A 114 -15.11 -2.53 -10.26
N GLU A 115 -13.85 -2.83 -9.89
CA GLU A 115 -13.46 -4.17 -9.46
C GLU A 115 -14.24 -4.61 -8.20
N TYR A 116 -14.32 -3.72 -7.20
CA TYR A 116 -15.09 -3.98 -5.98
C TYR A 116 -16.57 -4.22 -6.29
N ARG A 117 -17.17 -3.41 -7.17
CA ARG A 117 -18.57 -3.56 -7.57
C ARG A 117 -18.82 -4.92 -8.21
N VAL A 118 -17.99 -5.34 -9.16
CA VAL A 118 -18.12 -6.65 -9.82
C VAL A 118 -18.03 -7.79 -8.80
N ARG A 119 -17.05 -7.73 -7.89
CA ARG A 119 -16.94 -8.76 -6.83
C ARG A 119 -18.15 -8.76 -5.90
N TRP A 120 -18.65 -7.59 -5.52
CA TRP A 120 -19.81 -7.45 -4.63
C TRP A 120 -21.10 -7.97 -5.26
N GLU A 121 -21.36 -7.62 -6.51
CA GLU A 121 -22.52 -8.08 -7.28
C GLU A 121 -22.46 -9.60 -7.54
N THR A 122 -21.27 -10.14 -7.84
CA THR A 122 -21.07 -11.58 -8.01
C THR A 122 -21.31 -12.34 -6.71
N ALA A 123 -20.79 -11.82 -5.59
CA ALA A 123 -21.02 -12.42 -4.28
C ALA A 123 -22.52 -12.43 -3.95
N THR A 124 -23.19 -11.28 -4.04
CA THR A 124 -24.62 -11.15 -3.73
C THR A 124 -25.51 -12.05 -4.61
N GLN A 125 -25.24 -12.18 -5.91
CA GLN A 125 -25.96 -13.13 -6.78
C GLN A 125 -25.76 -14.59 -6.35
N ARG A 126 -24.55 -14.96 -5.93
CA ARG A 126 -24.24 -16.31 -5.44
C ARG A 126 -24.95 -16.61 -4.12
N TRP A 127 -25.03 -15.63 -3.21
CA TRP A 127 -25.81 -15.72 -1.97
C TRP A 127 -27.32 -15.87 -2.25
N SER A 128 -27.88 -15.09 -3.18
CA SER A 128 -29.30 -15.19 -3.56
C SER A 128 -29.65 -16.54 -4.19
N ARG A 129 -28.77 -17.10 -5.05
CA ARG A 129 -28.97 -18.44 -5.63
C ARG A 129 -28.85 -19.56 -4.60
N ALA A 130 -27.91 -19.45 -3.65
CA ALA A 130 -27.79 -20.44 -2.57
C ALA A 130 -29.05 -20.49 -1.69
N ARG A 131 -29.70 -19.33 -1.46
CA ARG A 131 -30.94 -19.21 -0.69
C ARG A 131 -32.18 -19.78 -1.41
N LEU A 132 -32.18 -19.81 -2.74
CA LEU A 132 -33.24 -20.42 -3.55
C LEU A 132 -33.15 -21.95 -3.63
N LEU A 133 -31.99 -22.53 -3.30
CA LEU A 133 -31.72 -23.98 -3.34
C LEU A 133 -31.89 -24.65 -1.95
N THR A 134 -32.40 -23.93 -0.95
CA THR A 134 -32.61 -24.42 0.42
C THR A 134 -34.08 -24.54 0.83
N VAL A 135 -35.01 -24.60 -0.14
CA VAL A 135 -36.45 -24.81 0.09
C VAL A 135 -36.85 -26.21 -0.35
#